data_AF-A0A8R2D3G8-F1
#
_entry.id   AF-A0A8R2D3G8-F1
#
_cell.length_a   1.000
_cell.length_b   1.000
_cell.length_c   1.000
_cell.angle_alpha   90.00
_cell.angle_beta   90.00
_cell.angle_gamma   90.00
#
_symmetry.space_group_name_H-M   'P 1'
#
loop_
_entity.id
_entity.type
_entity.pdbx_description
1 polymer ?
#
loop_
_entity_poly.entity_id
_entity_poly.type
_entity_poly.pdbx_seq_one_letter_code
_entity_poly.pdbx_strand_id
1 'polypeptide(L)'
;MHYKNCSFPDLENNWKATTNYRLNEIQKASTTSDILNKWTGFTLPLGYRLIDIDFRTLYPNCPNLVSIFEDKSEKLMDLLNEKIKDNSSRMLFESLKNSSNIICQNGKNTVLFYLLHAIFVPTSKKVTKDDKGKKSLVKYSIKDSQNSFMIFKNSVCEMEEYITCRSKEKNPIQPYILIVGTPTDPKEILVFFDSTKYKVFSMVHAIDICFKIFHLFNLEYPSQSITVWIFIQKYFFSLTTKFDKPCHLIGQILSDLTNN
;
A
#
# COMPACT_ATOMS: atom_id res chain seq x y z
N MET A 1 19.07 -11.04 18.05
CA MET A 1 18.42 -11.83 19.13
C MET A 1 17.87 -13.11 18.52
N HIS A 2 18.23 -14.29 19.06
CA HIS A 2 17.71 -15.57 18.55
C HIS A 2 16.29 -15.81 19.08
N TYR A 3 15.27 -15.53 18.27
CA TYR A 3 13.85 -15.74 18.59
C TYR A 3 13.41 -17.23 18.68
N LYS A 4 14.36 -18.18 18.68
CA LYS A 4 14.06 -19.61 18.44
C LYS A 4 13.27 -20.31 19.56
N ASN A 5 13.18 -19.74 20.77
CA ASN A 5 12.53 -20.39 21.93
C ASN A 5 11.45 -19.51 22.61
N CYS A 6 10.96 -18.46 21.96
CA CYS A 6 10.05 -17.48 22.57
C CYS A 6 8.70 -17.52 21.87
N SER A 7 7.59 -17.55 22.63
CA SER A 7 6.25 -17.51 22.04
C SER A 7 6.01 -16.17 21.33
N PHE A 8 5.07 -16.09 20.38
CA PHE A 8 4.79 -14.82 19.70
C PHE A 8 4.32 -13.71 20.67
N PRO A 9 3.46 -13.99 21.68
CA PRO A 9 3.13 -13.00 22.71
C PRO A 9 4.34 -12.49 23.50
N ASP A 10 5.26 -13.38 23.88
CA ASP A 10 6.49 -12.98 24.57
C ASP A 10 7.39 -12.15 23.66
N LEU A 11 7.44 -12.49 22.37
CA LEU A 11 8.13 -11.69 21.35
C LEU A 11 7.53 -10.29 21.28
N GLU A 12 6.20 -10.14 21.23
CA GLU A 12 5.56 -8.81 21.21
C GLU A 12 5.89 -7.98 22.45
N ASN A 13 5.92 -8.59 23.63
CA ASN A 13 6.29 -7.91 24.87
C ASN A 13 7.76 -7.43 24.83
N ASN A 14 8.67 -8.30 24.41
CA ASN A 14 10.08 -7.96 24.21
C ASN A 14 10.26 -6.91 23.11
N TRP A 15 9.43 -6.95 22.07
CA TRP A 15 9.43 -6.00 20.97
C TRP A 15 9.11 -4.60 21.47
N LYS A 16 8.02 -4.45 22.24
CA LYS A 16 7.62 -3.19 22.88
C LYS A 16 8.73 -2.63 23.77
N ALA A 17 9.36 -3.48 24.58
CA ALA A 17 10.46 -3.06 25.46
C ALA A 17 11.70 -2.56 24.71
N THR A 18 11.88 -2.98 23.46
CA THR A 18 13.05 -2.64 22.62
C THR A 18 12.75 -1.62 21.52
N THR A 19 11.51 -1.10 21.44
CA THR A 19 11.06 -0.23 20.34
C THR A 19 11.93 1.00 20.17
N ASN A 20 12.22 1.76 21.23
CA ASN A 20 13.03 2.99 21.10
C ASN A 20 14.43 2.70 20.55
N TYR A 21 15.07 1.62 21.02
CA TYR A 21 16.38 1.22 20.53
C TYR A 21 16.32 0.84 19.05
N ARG A 22 15.38 -0.04 18.68
CA ARG A 22 15.19 -0.49 17.30
C ARG A 22 14.84 0.65 16.34
N LEU A 23 13.95 1.58 16.72
CA LEU A 23 13.59 2.73 15.90
C LEU A 23 14.80 3.63 15.61
N ASN A 24 15.66 3.86 16.60
CA ASN A 24 16.91 4.59 16.40
C ASN A 24 17.88 3.84 15.47
N GLU A 25 17.87 2.51 15.45
CA GLU A 25 18.65 1.75 14.47
C GLU A 25 18.07 1.85 13.06
N ILE A 26 16.74 1.75 12.93
CA ILE A 26 16.04 1.88 11.64
C ILE A 26 16.34 3.24 11.01
N GLN A 27 16.30 4.32 11.80
CA GLN A 27 16.61 5.67 11.32
C GLN A 27 18.06 5.84 10.84
N LYS A 28 19.00 5.04 11.36
CA LYS A 28 20.43 5.11 11.03
C LYS A 28 20.85 4.10 9.97
N ALA A 29 19.97 3.20 9.57
CA ALA A 29 20.30 2.15 8.63
C ALA A 29 20.43 2.69 7.21
N SER A 30 21.41 2.14 6.48
CA SER A 30 21.62 2.45 5.07
C SER A 30 20.65 1.71 4.15
N THR A 31 20.23 0.49 4.54
CA THR A 31 19.34 -0.34 3.73
C THR A 31 18.28 -1.03 4.61
N THR A 32 17.13 -1.35 3.99
CA THR A 32 16.08 -2.14 4.63
C THR A 32 16.54 -3.55 4.95
N SER A 33 17.33 -4.16 4.06
CA SER A 33 17.80 -5.54 4.22
C SER A 33 18.71 -5.68 5.45
N ASP A 34 19.53 -4.68 5.77
CA ASP A 34 20.33 -4.67 7.01
C ASP A 34 19.45 -4.74 8.26
N ILE A 35 18.35 -3.97 8.27
CA ILE A 35 17.38 -3.97 9.35
C ILE A 35 16.63 -5.30 9.44
N LEU A 36 16.15 -5.84 8.32
CA LEU A 36 15.41 -7.11 8.31
C LEU A 36 16.29 -8.29 8.74
N ASN A 37 17.58 -8.27 8.38
CA ASN A 37 18.56 -9.26 8.81
C ASN A 37 18.86 -9.18 10.32
N LYS A 38 18.90 -7.95 10.88
CA LYS A 38 19.15 -7.73 12.31
C LYS A 38 17.91 -8.02 13.16
N TRP A 39 16.75 -7.55 12.71
CA TRP A 39 15.46 -7.61 13.37
C TRP A 39 14.53 -8.59 12.65
N THR A 40 14.94 -9.87 12.63
CA THR A 40 14.26 -10.95 11.91
C THR A 40 12.83 -11.22 12.37
N GLY A 41 12.37 -10.62 13.48
CA GLY A 41 10.96 -10.62 13.86
C GLY A 41 10.05 -10.06 12.75
N PHE A 42 10.54 -9.07 12.00
CA PHE A 42 9.80 -8.54 10.84
C PHE A 42 9.59 -9.60 9.76
N THR A 43 10.52 -10.55 9.56
CA THR A 43 10.40 -11.57 8.50
C THR A 43 9.47 -12.74 8.87
N LEU A 44 8.89 -12.72 10.08
CA LEU A 44 7.94 -13.75 10.51
C LEU A 44 6.58 -13.56 9.82
N PRO A 45 5.77 -14.63 9.64
CA PRO A 45 4.42 -14.50 9.05
C PRO A 45 3.52 -13.48 9.75
N LEU A 46 3.67 -13.32 11.07
CA LEU A 46 2.97 -12.32 11.90
C LEU A 46 3.78 -11.04 12.14
N GLY A 47 4.91 -10.85 11.46
CA GLY A 47 5.81 -9.71 11.62
C GLY A 47 5.16 -8.35 11.38
N TYR A 48 4.05 -8.31 10.62
CA TYR A 48 3.23 -7.11 10.47
C TYR A 48 2.66 -6.57 11.80
N ARG A 49 2.47 -7.41 12.82
CA ARG A 49 2.07 -6.96 14.17
C ARG A 49 3.20 -6.21 14.88
N LEU A 50 4.44 -6.60 14.60
CA LEU A 50 5.63 -5.94 15.12
C LEU A 50 5.86 -4.59 14.42
N ILE A 51 5.58 -4.52 13.12
CA ILE A 51 5.51 -3.26 12.36
C ILE A 51 4.49 -2.31 12.99
N ASP A 52 3.30 -2.82 13.35
CA ASP A 52 2.25 -2.02 13.99
C ASP A 52 2.68 -1.45 15.36
N ILE A 53 3.37 -2.23 16.19
CA ILE A 53 3.93 -1.76 17.47
C ILE A 53 4.87 -0.57 17.25
N ASP A 54 5.82 -0.71 16.33
CA ASP A 54 6.84 0.32 16.09
C ASP A 54 6.23 1.56 15.41
N PHE A 55 5.31 1.36 14.45
CA PHE A 55 4.58 2.45 13.81
C PHE A 55 3.76 3.27 14.81
N ARG A 56 3.01 2.62 15.71
CA ARG A 56 2.23 3.33 16.75
C ARG A 56 3.11 4.11 17.72
N THR A 57 4.35 3.69 17.91
CA THR A 57 5.32 4.44 18.72
C THR A 57 5.84 5.68 17.98
N LEU A 58 6.06 5.58 16.66
CA LEU A 58 6.43 6.73 15.82
C LEU A 58 5.29 7.73 15.64
N TYR A 59 4.05 7.23 15.51
CA TYR A 59 2.87 8.04 15.19
C TYR A 59 1.69 7.71 16.13
N PRO A 60 1.79 8.05 17.43
CA PRO A 60 0.80 7.65 18.44
C PRO A 60 -0.60 8.23 18.21
N ASN A 61 -0.69 9.38 17.52
CA ASN A 61 -1.95 10.06 17.23
C ASN A 61 -2.54 9.67 15.86
N CYS A 62 -1.89 8.74 15.14
CA CYS A 62 -2.33 8.33 13.82
C CYS A 62 -3.57 7.42 13.93
N PRO A 63 -4.67 7.73 13.22
CA PRO A 63 -5.85 6.89 13.22
C PRO A 63 -5.56 5.46 12.75
N ASN A 64 -6.27 4.48 13.30
CA ASN A 64 -6.23 3.12 12.78
C ASN A 64 -7.11 3.02 11.54
N LEU A 65 -6.53 2.67 10.39
CA LEU A 65 -7.26 2.62 9.12
C LEU A 65 -8.46 1.66 9.19
N VAL A 66 -8.30 0.49 9.82
CA VAL A 66 -9.36 -0.52 9.91
C VAL A 66 -10.58 0.01 10.64
N SER A 67 -10.40 0.86 11.66
CA SER A 67 -11.51 1.40 12.43
C SER A 67 -12.23 2.58 11.75
N ILE A 68 -11.55 3.35 10.91
CA ILE A 68 -12.12 4.56 10.28
C ILE A 68 -12.56 4.35 8.83
N PHE A 69 -12.18 3.22 8.22
CA PHE A 69 -12.34 3.04 6.78
C PHE A 69 -13.81 3.00 6.39
N GLU A 70 -14.64 2.31 7.16
CA GLU A 70 -16.08 2.18 6.89
C GLU A 70 -16.75 3.56 6.81
N ASP A 71 -16.61 4.38 7.84
CA ASP A 71 -17.13 5.76 7.88
C ASP A 71 -16.64 6.63 6.72
N LYS A 72 -15.38 6.48 6.33
CA LYS A 72 -14.77 7.27 5.24
C LYS A 72 -15.06 6.72 3.85
N SER A 73 -15.54 5.47 3.74
CA SER A 73 -15.75 4.78 2.47
C SER A 73 -16.98 5.26 1.72
N GLU A 74 -18.01 5.73 2.42
CA GLU A 74 -19.21 6.32 1.82
C GLU A 74 -18.87 7.59 1.05
N LYS A 75 -18.17 8.53 1.69
CA LYS A 75 -17.67 9.75 1.03
C LYS A 75 -16.75 9.44 -0.14
N LEU A 76 -15.97 8.36 -0.04
CA LEU A 76 -15.13 7.91 -1.14
C LEU A 76 -15.96 7.38 -2.32
N MET A 77 -17.06 6.67 -2.07
CA MET A 77 -17.98 6.22 -3.12
C MET A 77 -18.57 7.41 -3.89
N ASP A 78 -19.00 8.46 -3.18
CA ASP A 78 -19.55 9.66 -3.81
C ASP A 78 -18.49 10.39 -4.65
N LEU A 79 -17.28 10.53 -4.12
CA LEU A 79 -16.15 11.10 -4.86
C LEU A 79 -15.86 10.32 -6.15
N LEU A 80 -15.86 8.98 -6.09
CA LEU A 80 -15.63 8.13 -7.26
C LEU A 80 -16.74 8.31 -8.31
N ASN A 81 -17.99 8.37 -7.88
CA ASN A 81 -19.14 8.61 -8.75
C ASN A 81 -19.03 9.93 -9.52
N GLU A 82 -18.57 10.99 -8.85
CA GLU A 82 -18.45 12.32 -9.42
C GLU A 82 -17.21 12.49 -10.31
N LYS A 83 -16.04 12.02 -9.84
CA LYS A 83 -14.74 12.40 -10.44
C LYS A 83 -14.19 11.40 -11.47
N ILE A 84 -14.64 10.15 -11.53
CA ILE A 84 -14.12 9.16 -12.50
C ILE A 84 -14.54 9.54 -13.93
N LYS A 85 -13.56 9.81 -14.81
CA LYS A 85 -13.80 10.12 -16.24
C LYS A 85 -13.37 9.00 -17.19
N ASP A 86 -12.43 8.16 -16.76
CA ASP A 86 -11.95 7.04 -17.57
C ASP A 86 -13.07 6.00 -17.78
N ASN A 87 -13.31 5.61 -19.04
CA ASN A 87 -14.42 4.73 -19.39
C ASN A 87 -14.30 3.34 -18.74
N SER A 88 -13.11 2.76 -18.73
CA SER A 88 -12.90 1.42 -18.15
C SER A 88 -13.14 1.43 -16.64
N SER A 89 -12.68 2.48 -15.97
CA SER A 89 -12.86 2.70 -14.53
C SER A 89 -14.32 3.00 -14.19
N ARG A 90 -15.02 3.76 -15.03
CA ARG A 90 -16.45 4.05 -14.87
C ARG A 90 -17.28 2.77 -14.98
N MET A 91 -17.01 1.92 -15.98
CA MET A 91 -17.68 0.63 -16.11
C MET A 91 -17.48 -0.27 -14.89
N LEU A 92 -16.26 -0.32 -14.34
CA LEU A 92 -15.98 -1.07 -13.12
C LEU A 92 -16.73 -0.49 -11.90
N PHE A 93 -16.81 0.83 -11.79
CA PHE A 93 -17.56 1.50 -10.72
C PHE A 93 -19.07 1.20 -10.79
N GLU A 94 -19.68 1.26 -11.98
CA GLU A 94 -21.10 0.91 -12.16
C GLU A 94 -21.37 -0.57 -11.86
N SER A 95 -20.45 -1.46 -12.25
CA SER A 95 -20.53 -2.88 -11.90
C SER A 95 -20.50 -3.11 -10.39
N LEU A 96 -19.66 -2.36 -9.65
CA LEU A 96 -19.63 -2.37 -8.19
C LEU A 96 -20.97 -1.93 -7.58
N LYS A 97 -21.59 -0.86 -8.09
CA LYS A 97 -22.90 -0.38 -7.62
C LYS A 97 -24.00 -1.41 -7.86
N ASN A 98 -24.06 -1.97 -9.07
CA ASN A 98 -25.07 -2.94 -9.48
C ASN A 98 -24.94 -4.28 -8.76
N SER A 99 -23.70 -4.67 -8.42
CA SER A 99 -23.39 -5.94 -7.76
C SER A 99 -23.21 -5.80 -6.25
N SER A 100 -23.55 -4.64 -5.67
CA SER A 100 -23.25 -4.26 -4.28
C SER A 100 -23.76 -5.26 -3.23
N ASN A 101 -24.83 -5.99 -3.51
CA ASN A 101 -25.39 -7.01 -2.61
C ASN A 101 -24.72 -8.38 -2.73
N ILE A 102 -23.93 -8.63 -3.79
CA ILE A 102 -23.33 -9.93 -4.10
C ILE A 102 -21.82 -9.89 -3.83
N ILE A 103 -21.18 -8.76 -4.11
CA ILE A 103 -19.74 -8.60 -3.95
C ILE A 103 -19.34 -8.60 -2.47
N CYS A 104 -18.31 -9.40 -2.14
CA CYS A 104 -17.79 -9.48 -0.77
C CYS A 104 -17.12 -8.16 -0.36
N GLN A 105 -16.97 -7.94 0.95
CA GLN A 105 -16.38 -6.70 1.47
C GLN A 105 -14.96 -6.44 0.94
N ASN A 106 -14.15 -7.50 0.80
CA ASN A 106 -12.81 -7.35 0.21
C ASN A 106 -12.86 -6.95 -1.26
N GLY A 107 -13.81 -7.49 -2.04
CA GLY A 107 -14.03 -7.07 -3.42
C GLY A 107 -14.42 -5.60 -3.52
N LYS A 108 -15.37 -5.14 -2.68
CA LYS A 108 -15.74 -3.72 -2.59
C LYS A 108 -14.50 -2.86 -2.33
N ASN A 109 -13.81 -3.13 -1.23
CA ASN A 109 -12.67 -2.34 -0.79
C ASN A 109 -11.55 -2.33 -1.84
N THR A 110 -11.28 -3.48 -2.48
CA THR A 110 -10.27 -3.60 -3.54
C THR A 110 -10.61 -2.70 -4.72
N VAL A 111 -11.87 -2.72 -5.18
CA VAL A 111 -12.32 -1.84 -6.26
C VAL A 111 -12.23 -0.37 -5.86
N LEU A 112 -12.61 0.03 -4.64
CA LEU A 112 -12.49 1.42 -4.18
C LEU A 112 -11.05 1.94 -4.30
N PHE A 113 -10.10 1.21 -3.74
CA PHE A 113 -8.69 1.59 -3.82
C PHE A 113 -8.14 1.53 -5.25
N TYR A 114 -8.55 0.53 -6.05
CA TYR A 114 -8.15 0.41 -7.45
C TYR A 114 -8.64 1.59 -8.31
N LEU A 115 -9.83 2.11 -8.03
CA LEU A 115 -10.44 3.22 -8.76
C LEU A 115 -9.89 4.60 -8.36
N LEU A 116 -9.26 4.74 -7.18
CA LEU A 116 -8.55 5.98 -6.81
C LEU A 116 -7.54 6.40 -7.87
N HIS A 117 -6.90 5.43 -8.54
CA HIS A 117 -5.92 5.67 -9.59
C HIS A 117 -6.52 6.34 -10.84
N ALA A 118 -7.84 6.27 -11.03
CA ALA A 118 -8.54 6.96 -12.12
C ALA A 118 -8.84 8.42 -11.79
N ILE A 119 -8.90 8.79 -10.51
CA ILE A 119 -8.99 10.17 -10.04
C ILE A 119 -7.60 10.79 -9.99
N PHE A 120 -6.67 10.11 -9.33
CA PHE A 120 -5.30 10.55 -9.08
C PHE A 120 -4.35 10.07 -10.18
N VAL A 121 -4.63 10.49 -11.41
CA VAL A 121 -3.84 10.10 -12.59
C VAL A 121 -2.36 10.48 -12.40
N PRO A 122 -1.40 9.59 -12.70
CA PRO A 122 0.01 9.87 -12.48
C PRO A 122 0.52 11.09 -13.24
N THR A 123 1.27 11.94 -12.55
CA THR A 123 1.93 13.12 -13.13
C THR A 123 3.42 12.89 -13.39
N SER A 124 4.02 11.94 -12.67
CA SER A 124 5.41 11.49 -12.84
C SER A 124 5.66 10.92 -14.24
N LYS A 125 6.91 11.05 -14.73
CA LYS A 125 7.33 10.59 -16.07
C LYS A 125 8.37 9.47 -15.97
N LYS A 126 8.32 8.53 -16.91
CA LYS A 126 9.35 7.51 -17.17
C LYS A 126 10.14 7.85 -18.42
N VAL A 127 11.41 7.45 -18.44
CA VAL A 127 12.24 7.51 -19.65
C VAL A 127 11.95 6.27 -20.48
N THR A 128 11.54 6.46 -21.72
CA THR A 128 11.40 5.42 -22.74
C THR A 128 12.45 5.61 -23.82
N LYS A 129 12.80 4.53 -24.52
CA LYS A 129 13.63 4.58 -25.72
C LYS A 129 12.83 4.00 -26.87
N ASP A 130 12.86 4.65 -28.02
CA ASP A 130 12.35 4.06 -29.25
C ASP A 130 13.33 3.03 -29.84
N ASP A 131 12.92 2.36 -30.91
CA ASP A 131 13.74 1.36 -31.62
C ASP A 131 15.03 1.96 -32.20
N LYS A 132 15.10 3.29 -32.33
CA LYS A 132 16.27 4.05 -32.78
C LYS A 132 17.14 4.55 -31.60
N GLY A 133 16.81 4.15 -30.36
CA GLY A 133 17.54 4.50 -29.15
C GLY A 133 17.29 5.92 -28.63
N LYS A 134 16.40 6.71 -29.25
CA LYS A 134 16.06 8.06 -28.83
C LYS A 134 15.27 8.03 -27.53
N LYS A 135 15.77 8.75 -26.53
CA LYS A 135 15.11 8.89 -25.23
C LYS A 135 13.92 9.85 -25.33
N SER A 136 12.79 9.46 -24.76
CA SER A 136 11.61 10.30 -24.56
C SER A 136 11.10 10.19 -23.13
N LEU A 137 10.41 11.22 -22.65
CA LEU A 137 9.79 11.23 -21.33
C LEU A 137 8.28 11.09 -21.48
N VAL A 138 7.74 9.95 -21.03
CA VAL A 138 6.31 9.62 -21.12
C VAL A 138 5.72 9.56 -19.72
N LYS A 139 4.50 10.07 -19.53
CA LYS A 139 3.81 9.97 -18.24
C LYS A 139 3.46 8.51 -17.93
N TYR A 140 3.44 8.15 -16.65
CA TYR A 140 2.86 6.87 -16.25
C TYR A 140 1.35 6.86 -16.54
N SER A 141 0.83 5.71 -16.95
CA SER A 141 -0.60 5.50 -17.18
C SER A 141 -1.35 5.19 -15.88
N ILE A 142 -2.69 5.27 -15.90
CA ILE A 142 -3.54 4.78 -14.79
C ILE A 142 -3.18 3.32 -14.48
N LYS A 143 -2.96 2.50 -15.51
CA LYS A 143 -2.59 1.10 -15.34
C LYS A 143 -1.21 0.91 -14.72
N ASP A 144 -0.23 1.74 -15.08
CA ASP A 144 1.09 1.75 -14.43
C ASP A 144 0.94 2.04 -12.91
N SER A 145 0.06 2.98 -12.56
CA SER A 145 -0.25 3.34 -11.16
C SER A 145 -0.91 2.21 -10.39
N GLN A 146 -1.91 1.56 -11.00
CA GLN A 146 -2.60 0.42 -10.41
C GLN A 146 -1.63 -0.73 -10.16
N ASN A 147 -0.82 -1.08 -11.17
CA ASN A 147 0.13 -2.18 -11.09
C ASN A 147 1.29 -1.92 -10.11
N SER A 148 1.62 -0.66 -9.79
CA SER A 148 2.60 -0.34 -8.74
C SER A 148 2.02 -0.39 -7.33
N PHE A 149 0.70 -0.41 -7.19
CA PHE A 149 -0.01 -0.42 -5.91
C PHE A 149 -0.49 -1.84 -5.54
N MET A 150 -1.20 -2.49 -6.46
CA MET A 150 -1.72 -3.85 -6.29
C MET A 150 -1.62 -4.66 -7.59
N ILE A 151 -1.26 -5.94 -7.47
CA ILE A 151 -1.02 -6.83 -8.60
C ILE A 151 -1.94 -8.05 -8.48
N PHE A 152 -2.65 -8.33 -9.56
CA PHE A 152 -3.57 -9.46 -9.68
C PHE A 152 -2.91 -10.62 -10.43
N LYS A 153 -3.13 -11.82 -9.93
CA LYS A 153 -2.67 -13.09 -10.53
C LYS A 153 -3.80 -14.10 -10.50
N ASN A 154 -3.84 -15.00 -11.48
CA ASN A 154 -4.95 -15.95 -11.58
C ASN A 154 -4.79 -17.13 -10.61
N SER A 155 -3.56 -17.40 -10.18
CA SER A 155 -3.24 -18.52 -9.30
C SER A 155 -2.08 -18.18 -8.34
N VAL A 156 -1.95 -18.99 -7.29
CA VAL A 156 -0.79 -18.95 -6.38
C VAL A 156 0.52 -19.24 -7.14
N CYS A 157 0.49 -20.12 -8.15
CA CYS A 157 1.66 -20.43 -8.97
C CYS A 157 2.17 -19.19 -9.71
N GLU A 158 1.29 -18.49 -10.43
CA GLU A 158 1.65 -17.25 -11.14
C GLU A 158 2.13 -16.15 -10.18
N MET A 159 1.63 -16.13 -8.95
CA MET A 159 2.08 -15.21 -7.91
C MET A 159 3.51 -15.51 -7.46
N GLU A 160 3.82 -16.78 -7.17
CA GLU A 160 5.15 -17.21 -6.77
C GLU A 160 6.20 -17.00 -7.87
N GLU A 161 5.82 -17.26 -9.13
CA GLU A 161 6.65 -16.93 -10.29
C GLU A 161 6.93 -15.43 -10.37
N TYR A 162 5.90 -14.60 -10.19
CA TYR A 162 6.04 -13.15 -10.19
C TYR A 162 6.99 -12.66 -9.09
N ILE A 163 6.86 -13.19 -7.87
CA ILE A 163 7.75 -12.88 -6.75
C ILE A 163 9.20 -13.29 -7.07
N THR A 164 9.38 -14.48 -7.64
CA THR A 164 10.69 -15.02 -8.01
C THR A 164 11.36 -14.21 -9.13
N CYS A 165 10.59 -13.72 -10.09
CA CYS A 165 11.10 -12.82 -11.12
C CYS A 165 11.52 -11.48 -10.51
N ARG A 166 10.68 -10.92 -9.62
CA ARG A 166 10.93 -9.62 -9.00
C ARG A 166 12.10 -9.64 -8.02
N SER A 167 12.32 -10.74 -7.30
CA SER A 167 13.47 -10.90 -6.39
C SER A 167 14.83 -10.96 -7.10
N LYS A 168 14.84 -11.23 -8.41
CA LYS A 168 16.05 -11.17 -9.24
C LYS A 168 16.39 -9.75 -9.70
N GLU A 169 15.49 -8.79 -9.54
CA GLU A 169 15.76 -7.40 -9.85
C GLU A 169 16.72 -6.81 -8.82
N LYS A 170 17.68 -5.98 -9.28
CA LYS A 170 18.68 -5.37 -8.38
C LYS A 170 18.14 -4.19 -7.55
N ASN A 171 16.87 -3.83 -7.74
CA ASN A 171 16.27 -2.69 -7.07
C ASN A 171 15.60 -3.15 -5.78
N PRO A 172 15.69 -2.36 -4.68
CA PRO A 172 14.94 -2.64 -3.47
C PRO A 172 13.45 -2.78 -3.75
N ILE A 173 12.85 -3.85 -3.26
CA ILE A 173 11.43 -4.13 -3.47
C ILE A 173 10.61 -3.32 -2.45
N GLN A 174 9.99 -2.25 -2.95
CA GLN A 174 9.01 -1.46 -2.21
C GLN A 174 7.81 -2.32 -1.80
N PRO A 175 7.10 -2.00 -0.70
CA PRO A 175 5.92 -2.77 -0.31
C PRO A 175 4.81 -2.62 -1.36
N TYR A 176 4.19 -3.75 -1.72
CA TYR A 176 3.02 -3.78 -2.62
C TYR A 176 2.08 -4.92 -2.25
N ILE A 177 0.87 -4.87 -2.81
CA ILE A 177 -0.18 -5.83 -2.54
C ILE A 177 -0.28 -6.83 -3.69
N LEU A 178 -0.32 -8.11 -3.36
CA LEU A 178 -0.53 -9.22 -4.28
C LEU A 178 -1.87 -9.87 -4.01
N ILE A 179 -2.63 -10.09 -5.07
CA ILE A 179 -3.98 -10.65 -5.01
C ILE A 179 -4.08 -11.84 -5.96
N VAL A 180 -4.48 -13.01 -5.43
CA VAL A 180 -5.00 -14.09 -6.28
C VAL A 180 -6.48 -13.82 -6.52
N GLY A 181 -6.89 -13.78 -7.79
CA GLY A 181 -8.26 -13.48 -8.20
C GLY A 181 -8.38 -12.14 -8.90
N THR A 182 -9.56 -11.55 -8.85
CA THR A 182 -9.89 -10.31 -9.57
C THR A 182 -10.15 -9.17 -8.60
N PRO A 183 -10.22 -7.90 -9.05
CA PRO A 183 -10.59 -6.79 -8.18
C PRO A 183 -11.93 -7.00 -7.45
N THR A 184 -12.90 -7.67 -8.09
CA THR A 184 -14.23 -7.91 -7.52
C THR A 184 -14.31 -9.20 -6.71
N ASP A 185 -13.43 -10.16 -6.96
CA ASP A 185 -13.36 -11.45 -6.25
C ASP A 185 -11.90 -11.76 -5.82
N PRO A 186 -11.37 -11.03 -4.83
CA PRO A 186 -10.05 -11.31 -4.27
C PRO A 186 -10.11 -12.56 -3.38
N LYS A 187 -9.40 -13.62 -3.78
CA LYS A 187 -9.39 -14.92 -3.10
C LYS A 187 -8.28 -15.03 -2.06
N GLU A 188 -7.10 -14.49 -2.39
CA GLU A 188 -5.98 -14.38 -1.46
C GLU A 188 -5.37 -12.99 -1.53
N ILE A 189 -5.06 -12.40 -0.37
CA ILE A 189 -4.46 -11.07 -0.26
C ILE A 189 -3.16 -11.20 0.52
N LEU A 190 -2.07 -10.72 -0.09
CA LEU A 190 -0.74 -10.73 0.50
C LEU A 190 -0.10 -9.36 0.38
N VAL A 191 0.61 -8.94 1.42
CA VAL A 191 1.56 -7.84 1.33
C VAL A 191 2.95 -8.42 1.15
N PHE A 192 3.64 -7.96 0.11
CA PHE A 192 5.02 -8.34 -0.17
C PHE A 192 5.94 -7.15 0.07
N PHE A 193 7.01 -7.37 0.83
CA PHE A 193 8.03 -6.36 1.09
C PHE A 193 9.40 -7.02 1.24
N ASP A 194 10.38 -6.55 0.46
CA ASP A 194 11.72 -7.14 0.35
C ASP A 194 11.64 -8.66 0.03
N SER A 195 11.81 -9.53 1.02
CA SER A 195 11.70 -10.99 0.90
C SER A 195 10.63 -11.59 1.80
N THR A 196 9.77 -10.77 2.39
CA THR A 196 8.75 -11.17 3.37
C THR A 196 7.35 -11.12 2.78
N LYS A 197 6.54 -12.14 3.11
CA LYS A 197 5.15 -12.28 2.71
C LYS A 197 4.26 -12.21 3.95
N TYR A 198 3.31 -11.27 3.98
CA TYR A 198 2.26 -11.23 5.00
C TYR A 198 0.92 -11.59 4.35
N LYS A 199 0.43 -12.80 4.61
CA LYS A 199 -0.91 -13.20 4.19
C LYS A 199 -1.94 -12.58 5.14
N VAL A 200 -2.92 -11.89 4.58
CA VAL A 200 -3.97 -11.19 5.34
C VAL A 200 -5.35 -11.47 4.74
N PHE A 201 -6.39 -11.26 5.54
CA PHE A 201 -7.77 -11.56 5.17
C PHE A 201 -8.61 -10.31 4.88
N SER A 202 -8.02 -9.12 4.95
CA SER A 202 -8.69 -7.84 4.72
C SER A 202 -7.86 -6.96 3.79
N MET A 203 -8.50 -6.44 2.75
CA MET A 203 -7.88 -5.48 1.82
C MET A 203 -7.46 -4.19 2.54
N VAL A 204 -8.28 -3.73 3.48
CA VAL A 204 -8.00 -2.52 4.27
C VAL A 204 -6.76 -2.75 5.15
N HIS A 205 -6.66 -3.95 5.75
CA HIS A 205 -5.48 -4.31 6.54
C HIS A 205 -4.22 -4.45 5.68
N ALA A 206 -4.32 -4.94 4.44
CA ALA A 206 -3.18 -4.98 3.53
C ALA A 206 -2.62 -3.58 3.23
N ILE A 207 -3.51 -2.61 3.01
CA ILE A 207 -3.12 -1.21 2.77
C ILE A 207 -2.54 -0.58 4.02
N ASP A 208 -3.12 -0.85 5.19
CA ASP A 208 -2.60 -0.41 6.49
C ASP A 208 -1.17 -0.89 6.70
N ILE A 209 -0.90 -2.17 6.46
CA ILE A 209 0.46 -2.74 6.57
C ILE A 209 1.41 -2.09 5.57
N CYS A 210 1.04 -1.98 4.28
CA CYS A 210 1.88 -1.32 3.28
C CYS A 210 2.23 0.12 3.69
N PHE A 211 1.24 0.90 4.11
CA PHE A 211 1.42 2.27 4.57
C PHE A 211 2.39 2.34 5.75
N LYS A 212 2.20 1.48 6.76
CA LYS A 212 3.07 1.43 7.94
C LYS A 212 4.50 1.04 7.60
N ILE A 213 4.71 0.13 6.64
CA ILE A 213 6.05 -0.23 6.15
C ILE A 213 6.74 0.97 5.51
N PHE A 214 6.06 1.74 4.65
CA PHE A 214 6.64 2.93 4.04
C PHE A 214 7.15 3.91 5.09
N HIS A 215 6.35 4.18 6.12
CA HIS A 215 6.71 5.14 7.16
C HIS A 215 7.74 4.61 8.16
N LEU A 216 7.61 3.35 8.59
CA LEU A 216 8.53 2.75 9.56
C LEU A 216 9.96 2.72 9.02
N PHE A 217 10.13 2.32 7.77
CA PHE A 217 11.45 2.19 7.13
C PHE A 217 11.85 3.42 6.30
N ASN A 218 11.09 4.52 6.39
CA ASN A 218 11.35 5.78 5.67
C ASN A 218 11.56 5.58 4.16
N LEU A 219 10.65 4.84 3.52
CA LEU A 219 10.70 4.50 2.11
C LEU A 219 9.93 5.51 1.26
N GLU A 220 10.41 5.74 0.04
CA GLU A 220 9.66 6.51 -0.95
C GLU A 220 8.49 5.71 -1.50
N TYR A 221 7.33 6.36 -1.64
CA TYR A 221 6.21 5.77 -2.37
C TYR A 221 6.57 5.52 -3.85
N PRO A 222 6.03 4.47 -4.49
CA PRO A 222 6.25 4.22 -5.91
C PRO A 222 5.85 5.44 -6.75
N SER A 223 6.74 5.88 -7.63
CA SER A 223 6.55 7.11 -8.42
C SER A 223 5.30 7.10 -9.30
N GLN A 224 4.81 5.91 -9.65
CA GLN A 224 3.61 5.67 -10.44
C GLN A 224 2.33 5.85 -9.62
N SER A 225 2.33 5.53 -8.31
CA SER A 225 1.17 5.61 -7.41
C SER A 225 1.33 6.59 -6.25
N ILE A 226 2.37 7.43 -6.29
CA ILE A 226 2.69 8.40 -5.23
C ILE A 226 1.51 9.30 -4.86
N THR A 227 0.75 9.80 -5.84
CA THR A 227 -0.41 10.68 -5.58
C THR A 227 -1.50 9.95 -4.79
N VAL A 228 -1.74 8.67 -5.10
CA VAL A 228 -2.72 7.83 -4.38
C VAL A 228 -2.25 7.58 -2.95
N TRP A 229 -0.96 7.28 -2.75
CA TRP A 229 -0.41 7.09 -1.41
C TRP A 229 -0.45 8.36 -0.57
N ILE A 230 -0.15 9.54 -1.15
CA ILE A 230 -0.26 10.83 -0.44
C ILE A 230 -1.73 11.14 -0.10
N PHE A 231 -2.69 10.80 -0.97
CA PHE A 231 -4.10 10.91 -0.63
C PHE A 231 -4.45 10.00 0.55
N ILE A 232 -4.02 8.74 0.53
CA ILE A 232 -4.24 7.80 1.65
C ILE A 232 -3.63 8.33 2.95
N GLN A 233 -2.40 8.83 2.89
CA GLN A 233 -1.67 9.42 4.01
C GLN A 233 -2.45 10.57 4.67
N LYS A 234 -2.97 11.50 3.86
CA LYS A 234 -3.68 12.68 4.37
C LYS A 234 -5.13 12.39 4.76
N TYR A 235 -5.85 11.66 3.92
CA TYR A 235 -7.28 11.44 4.12
C TYR A 235 -7.55 10.42 5.22
N PHE A 236 -6.91 9.26 5.19
CA PHE A 236 -7.17 8.21 6.18
C PHE A 236 -6.29 8.38 7.42
N PHE A 237 -4.98 8.53 7.24
CA PHE A 237 -4.03 8.55 8.37
C PHE A 237 -3.81 9.95 8.97
N SER A 238 -4.41 11.00 8.42
CA SER A 238 -4.26 12.38 8.90
C SER A 238 -2.80 12.78 9.10
N LEU A 239 -1.89 12.23 8.29
CA LEU A 239 -0.46 12.36 8.45
C LEU A 239 0.11 13.31 7.39
N THR A 240 0.96 14.24 7.82
CA THR A 240 1.72 15.12 6.93
C THR A 240 3.18 15.06 7.32
N THR A 241 4.06 14.88 6.33
CA THR A 241 5.50 14.82 6.55
C THR A 241 6.19 16.02 5.89
N LYS A 242 7.43 16.29 6.32
CA LYS A 242 8.28 17.31 5.68
C LYS A 242 8.69 16.98 4.25
N PHE A 243 8.48 15.74 3.81
CA PHE A 243 8.82 15.26 2.47
C PHE A 243 7.63 15.30 1.51
N ASP A 244 6.43 15.60 2.01
CA ASP A 244 5.21 15.68 1.20
C ASP A 244 5.36 16.78 0.14
N LYS A 245 5.23 16.40 -1.12
CA LYS A 245 5.16 17.37 -2.21
C LYS A 245 3.73 17.92 -2.32
N PRO A 246 3.55 19.24 -2.47
CA PRO A 246 2.23 19.83 -2.63
C PRO A 246 1.57 19.31 -3.91
N CYS A 247 0.30 18.93 -3.80
CA CYS A 247 -0.53 18.52 -4.93
C CYS A 247 -1.89 19.22 -4.84
N HIS A 248 -2.13 20.17 -5.76
CA HIS A 248 -3.36 20.97 -5.77
C HIS A 248 -4.61 20.10 -5.83
N LEU A 249 -4.60 19.04 -6.65
CA LEU A 249 -5.74 18.12 -6.78
C LEU A 249 -6.07 17.42 -5.44
N ILE A 250 -5.06 17.00 -4.69
CA ILE A 250 -5.27 16.39 -3.37
C ILE A 250 -5.86 17.43 -2.42
N GLY A 251 -5.32 18.65 -2.39
CA GLY A 251 -5.86 19.73 -1.54
C GLY A 251 -7.33 20.03 -1.83
N GLN A 252 -7.69 20.14 -3.11
CA GLN A 252 -9.07 20.34 -3.55
C GLN A 252 -9.98 19.19 -3.11
N ILE A 253 -9.61 17.93 -3.40
CA ILE A 253 -10.42 16.77 -3.04
C ILE A 253 -10.58 16.63 -1.53
N LEU A 254 -9.51 16.89 -0.74
CA LEU A 254 -9.61 16.86 0.71
C LEU A 254 -10.59 17.92 1.23
N SER A 255 -10.60 19.12 0.64
CA SER A 255 -11.58 20.17 0.97
C SER A 255 -13.01 19.74 0.63
N ASP A 256 -13.21 19.10 -0.53
CA ASP A 256 -14.53 18.59 -0.95
C ASP A 256 -15.04 17.52 0.04
N LEU A 257 -14.16 16.63 0.52
CA LEU A 257 -14.50 15.55 1.47
C LEU A 257 -14.75 16.03 2.90
N THR A 258 -14.22 17.20 3.29
CA THR A 258 -14.47 17.80 4.61
C THR A 258 -15.72 18.67 4.67
N ASN A 259 -16.16 19.21 3.53
CA ASN A 259 -17.30 20.14 3.46
C ASN A 259 -18.65 19.44 3.20
N ASN A 260 -18.61 18.15 2.87
CA ASN A 260 -19.76 17.23 2.78
C ASN A 260 -19.75 16.25 3.96
#